data_AF-A0AAX0KYG9-F1
#
_entry.id   AF-A0AAX0KYG9-F1
#
_cell.length_a   1.000
_cell.length_b   1.000
_cell.length_c   1.000
_cell.angle_alpha   90.00
_cell.angle_beta   90.00
_cell.angle_gamma   90.00
#
_symmetry.space_group_name_H-M   'P 1'
#
loop_
_entity.id
_entity.type
_entity.pdbx_description
1 polymer ?
#
loop_
_entity_poly.entity_id
_entity_poly.type
_entity_poly.pdbx_seq_one_letter_code
_entity_poly.pdbx_strand_id
1 'polypeptide(L)'
;MAPRSYTEMFFLDEATALAAGHRPCATCRRDRYRIFTALWAQVHGAPHAGTPLPKEIDKTLHAARIKRGEKVTFQADFETLPDGVIVESAGDPHLKWRGKAFAWSLDGYAQLPTVLIGQVTVLTPEPLTAVLQAGYAPETHPSLPV
;
A
#
# COMPACT_ATOMS: atom_id res chain seq x y z
N MET A 1 -18.83 -0.46 -14.55
CA MET A 1 -17.65 -0.85 -15.37
C MET A 1 -18.11 -1.87 -16.39
N ALA A 2 -17.79 -1.66 -17.68
CA ALA A 2 -18.12 -2.59 -18.76
C ALA A 2 -17.13 -3.77 -18.77
N PRO A 3 -17.54 -4.97 -19.24
CA PRO A 3 -16.59 -6.06 -19.44
C PRO A 3 -15.52 -5.67 -20.47
N ARG A 4 -14.24 -5.98 -20.18
CA ARG A 4 -13.03 -5.69 -20.98
C ARG A 4 -12.50 -4.24 -20.99
N SER A 5 -12.95 -3.35 -20.09
CA SER A 5 -12.29 -2.04 -19.92
C SER A 5 -11.16 -2.15 -18.89
N TYR A 6 -9.90 -2.11 -19.33
CA TYR A 6 -8.75 -1.88 -18.46
C TYR A 6 -8.56 -0.37 -18.29
N THR A 7 -8.45 0.12 -17.06
CA THR A 7 -8.00 1.49 -16.80
C THR A 7 -6.54 1.40 -16.40
N GLU A 8 -5.66 1.94 -17.22
CA GLU A 8 -4.23 2.02 -16.89
C GLU A 8 -4.07 3.06 -15.78
N MET A 9 -3.51 2.63 -14.64
CA MET A 9 -3.07 3.52 -13.58
C MET A 9 -1.56 3.33 -13.45
N PHE A 10 -0.83 4.33 -13.89
CA PHE A 10 0.63 4.36 -13.82
C PHE A 10 1.02 4.91 -12.45
N PHE A 11 1.50 4.03 -11.58
CA PHE A 11 2.19 4.39 -10.35
C PHE A 11 3.69 4.18 -10.55
N LEU A 12 4.50 4.89 -9.76
CA LEU A 12 5.96 4.70 -9.74
C LEU A 12 6.34 3.22 -9.52
N ASP A 13 5.68 2.59 -8.55
CA ASP A 13 5.87 1.20 -8.18
C ASP A 13 4.65 0.64 -7.42
N GLU A 14 4.75 -0.60 -6.93
CA GLU A 14 3.66 -1.24 -6.20
C GLU A 14 3.43 -0.62 -4.83
N ALA A 15 4.48 -0.20 -4.11
CA ALA A 15 4.32 0.48 -2.81
C ALA A 15 3.51 1.79 -2.95
N THR A 16 3.76 2.55 -4.02
CA THR A 16 2.98 3.74 -4.38
C THR A 16 1.53 3.39 -4.70
N ALA A 17 1.29 2.31 -5.47
CA ALA A 17 -0.06 1.84 -5.78
C ALA A 17 -0.84 1.43 -4.52
N LEU A 18 -0.18 0.71 -3.60
CA LEU A 18 -0.76 0.34 -2.30
C LEU A 18 -1.05 1.59 -1.46
N ALA A 19 -0.15 2.56 -1.41
CA ALA A 19 -0.39 3.82 -0.70
C ALA A 19 -1.57 4.62 -1.27
N ALA A 20 -1.81 4.50 -2.58
CA ALA A 20 -3.00 5.01 -3.25
C ALA A 20 -4.24 4.11 -3.10
N GLY A 21 -4.18 3.03 -2.31
CA GLY A 21 -5.32 2.16 -2.02
C GLY A 21 -5.69 1.20 -3.16
N HIS A 22 -4.74 0.80 -3.99
CA HIS A 22 -4.95 -0.15 -5.08
C HIS A 22 -4.33 -1.51 -4.76
N ARG A 23 -5.06 -2.59 -5.02
CA ARG A 23 -4.52 -3.96 -5.00
C ARG A 23 -3.85 -4.33 -6.34
N PRO A 24 -3.02 -5.39 -6.37
CA PRO A 24 -2.49 -5.91 -7.63
C PRO A 24 -3.57 -6.32 -8.63
N CYS A 25 -3.29 -6.14 -9.91
CA CYS A 25 -4.17 -6.50 -11.00
C CYS A 25 -4.27 -8.03 -11.19
N ALA A 26 -5.48 -8.58 -11.21
CA ALA A 26 -5.71 -10.03 -11.34
C ALA A 26 -5.35 -10.61 -12.73
N THR A 27 -5.23 -9.76 -13.75
CA THR A 27 -4.85 -10.14 -15.11
C THR A 27 -3.36 -9.92 -15.37
N CYS A 28 -2.87 -8.69 -15.16
CA CYS A 28 -1.50 -8.31 -15.51
C CYS A 28 -0.46 -8.77 -14.46
N ARG A 29 -0.88 -8.90 -13.20
CA ARG A 29 -0.01 -9.18 -12.04
C ARG A 29 -0.52 -10.42 -11.29
N ARG A 30 -0.91 -11.46 -12.02
CA ARG A 30 -1.69 -12.61 -11.51
C ARG A 30 -1.04 -13.30 -10.30
N ASP A 31 0.26 -13.52 -10.30
CA ASP A 31 0.92 -14.22 -9.19
C ASP A 31 0.99 -13.35 -7.94
N ARG A 32 1.30 -12.06 -8.10
CA ARG A 32 1.22 -11.05 -7.03
C ARG A 32 -0.18 -10.96 -6.46
N TYR A 33 -1.20 -10.92 -7.33
CA TYR A 33 -2.60 -10.91 -6.93
C TYR A 33 -2.98 -12.14 -6.10
N ARG A 34 -2.52 -13.34 -6.47
CA ARG A 34 -2.78 -14.57 -5.69
C ARG A 34 -2.19 -14.48 -4.28
N ILE A 35 -0.91 -14.11 -4.17
CA ILE A 35 -0.23 -13.91 -2.88
C ILE A 35 -0.99 -12.87 -2.04
N PHE A 36 -1.31 -11.73 -2.66
CA PHE A 36 -2.06 -10.65 -2.02
C PHE A 36 -3.41 -11.15 -1.47
N THR A 37 -4.20 -11.86 -2.27
CA THR A 37 -5.52 -12.34 -1.83
C THR A 37 -5.44 -13.40 -0.74
N ALA A 38 -4.40 -14.25 -0.73
CA ALA A 38 -4.19 -15.22 0.32
C ALA A 38 -3.88 -14.53 1.66
N LEU A 39 -2.95 -13.56 1.66
CA LEU A 39 -2.62 -12.76 2.84
C LEU A 39 -3.79 -11.88 3.28
N TRP A 40 -4.54 -11.31 2.34
CA TRP A 40 -5.76 -10.58 2.65
C TRP A 40 -6.75 -11.45 3.42
N ALA A 41 -7.02 -12.66 2.93
CA ALA A 41 -7.95 -13.58 3.59
C ALA A 41 -7.45 -14.04 4.97
N GLN A 42 -6.13 -14.16 5.16
CA GLN A 42 -5.52 -14.46 6.45
C GLN A 42 -5.74 -13.32 7.47
N VAL A 43 -5.59 -12.07 7.03
CA VAL A 43 -5.62 -10.88 7.91
C VAL A 43 -7.05 -10.40 8.17
N HIS A 44 -7.90 -10.38 7.13
CA HIS A 44 -9.24 -9.79 7.17
C HIS A 44 -10.37 -10.83 7.17
N GLY A 45 -10.02 -12.11 7.07
CA GLY A 45 -10.97 -13.22 7.01
C GLY A 45 -11.43 -13.57 5.60
N ALA A 46 -12.16 -14.69 5.51
CA ALA A 46 -12.78 -15.15 4.28
C ALA A 46 -13.93 -14.21 3.84
N PRO A 47 -14.24 -14.15 2.53
CA PRO A 47 -15.30 -13.27 2.06
C PRO A 47 -16.68 -13.71 2.56
N HIS A 48 -17.61 -12.75 2.67
CA HIS A 48 -18.98 -13.05 3.06
C HIS A 48 -19.65 -13.96 2.01
N ALA A 49 -20.53 -14.83 2.48
CA ALA A 49 -21.29 -15.73 1.61
C ALA A 49 -21.97 -14.95 0.48
N GLY A 50 -21.70 -15.35 -0.77
CA GLY A 50 -22.28 -14.73 -1.95
C GLY A 50 -21.53 -13.50 -2.51
N THR A 51 -20.49 -12.99 -1.85
CA THR A 51 -19.70 -11.86 -2.38
C THR A 51 -18.32 -12.33 -2.84
N PRO A 52 -17.93 -12.09 -4.11
CA PRO A 52 -16.57 -12.38 -4.57
C PRO A 52 -15.53 -11.55 -3.82
N LEU A 53 -14.47 -12.20 -3.32
CA LEU A 53 -13.35 -11.58 -2.60
C LEU A 53 -12.84 -10.27 -3.24
N PRO A 54 -12.55 -10.17 -4.55
CA PRO A 54 -12.09 -8.91 -5.13
C PRO A 54 -13.07 -7.74 -4.93
N LYS A 55 -14.39 -7.98 -4.96
CA LYS A 55 -15.37 -6.91 -4.71
C LYS A 55 -15.34 -6.43 -3.27
N GLU A 56 -15.10 -7.33 -2.32
CA GLU A 56 -14.96 -6.96 -0.91
C GLU A 56 -13.67 -6.19 -0.66
N ILE A 57 -12.55 -6.64 -1.23
CA ILE A 57 -11.28 -5.91 -1.18
C ILE A 57 -11.49 -4.50 -1.73
N ASP A 58 -12.06 -4.37 -2.93
CA ASP A 58 -12.25 -3.07 -3.59
C ASP A 58 -13.16 -2.15 -2.76
N LYS A 59 -14.21 -2.70 -2.12
CA LYS A 59 -15.09 -1.95 -1.20
C LYS A 59 -14.35 -1.47 0.04
N THR A 60 -13.59 -2.36 0.69
CA THR A 60 -12.82 -2.04 1.89
C THR A 60 -11.74 -0.99 1.59
N LEU A 61 -10.99 -1.16 0.49
CA LEU A 61 -9.97 -0.21 0.07
C LEU A 61 -10.57 1.14 -0.32
N HIS A 62 -11.72 1.17 -0.97
CA HIS A 62 -12.38 2.43 -1.30
C HIS A 62 -12.73 3.24 -0.04
N ALA A 63 -13.31 2.58 0.97
CA ALA A 63 -13.65 3.21 2.25
C ALA A 63 -12.41 3.65 3.05
N ALA A 64 -11.32 2.89 2.96
CA ALA A 64 -10.06 3.19 3.63
C ALA A 64 -9.16 4.17 2.86
N ARG A 65 -9.56 4.60 1.66
CA ARG A 65 -8.77 5.53 0.82
C ARG A 65 -9.25 6.97 0.93
N ILE A 66 -10.56 7.20 0.82
CA ILE A 66 -11.15 8.54 0.78
C ILE A 66 -12.40 8.61 1.65
N LYS A 67 -12.48 9.64 2.50
CA LYS A 67 -13.67 9.95 3.30
C LYS A 67 -13.95 11.45 3.20
N ARG A 68 -15.17 11.81 2.76
CA ARG A 68 -15.59 13.22 2.56
C ARG A 68 -14.66 14.04 1.63
N GLY A 69 -14.04 13.38 0.65
CA GLY A 69 -13.12 14.02 -0.31
C GLY A 69 -11.67 14.10 0.16
N GLU A 70 -11.39 13.73 1.41
CA GLU A 70 -10.03 13.73 1.97
C GLU A 70 -9.45 12.31 2.02
N LYS A 71 -8.12 12.23 1.89
CA LYS A 71 -7.39 10.97 2.05
C LYS A 71 -7.52 10.50 3.49
N VAL A 72 -7.87 9.23 3.68
CA VAL A 72 -7.88 8.61 5.00
C VAL A 72 -6.45 8.26 5.39
N THR A 73 -6.01 8.74 6.54
CA THR A 73 -4.69 8.48 7.13
C THR A 73 -4.88 8.08 8.60
N PHE A 74 -3.84 7.53 9.22
CA PHE A 74 -3.81 7.23 10.65
C PHE A 74 -2.41 7.50 11.22
N GLN A 75 -2.29 7.61 12.54
CA GLN A 75 -1.01 7.81 13.21
C GLN A 75 -0.44 6.47 13.68
N ALA A 76 0.86 6.27 13.52
CA ALA A 76 1.57 5.11 14.05
C ALA A 76 3.03 5.45 14.34
N ASP A 77 3.68 4.66 15.18
CA ASP A 77 5.11 4.77 15.43
C ASP A 77 5.89 4.20 14.24
N PHE A 78 6.77 5.01 13.64
CA PHE A 78 7.49 4.66 12.41
C PHE A 78 8.26 3.33 12.54
N GLU A 79 8.85 3.09 13.71
CA GLU A 79 9.63 1.89 14.01
C GLU A 79 8.81 0.60 13.95
N THR A 80 7.50 0.68 14.18
CA THR A 80 6.59 -0.47 14.20
C THR A 80 6.02 -0.80 12.82
N LEU A 81 6.16 0.10 11.85
CA LEU A 81 5.56 -0.06 10.53
C LEU A 81 6.33 -1.08 9.68
N PRO A 82 5.60 -1.93 8.94
CA PRO A 82 6.22 -2.88 8.02
C PRO A 82 6.84 -2.15 6.82
N ASP A 83 7.76 -2.85 6.15
CA ASP A 83 8.33 -2.38 4.90
C ASP A 83 7.25 -2.28 3.82
N GLY A 84 7.37 -1.27 2.96
CA GLY A 84 6.38 -1.01 1.89
C GLY A 84 5.33 0.03 2.25
N VAL A 85 5.27 0.47 3.51
CA VAL A 85 4.37 1.55 3.94
C VAL A 85 4.93 2.90 3.53
N ILE A 86 4.13 3.70 2.84
CA ILE A 86 4.37 5.13 2.66
C ILE A 86 3.75 5.91 3.82
N VAL A 87 4.54 6.80 4.42
CA VAL A 87 4.19 7.72 5.50
C VAL A 87 4.42 9.17 5.04
N GLU A 88 3.91 10.13 5.80
CA GLU A 88 4.18 11.56 5.65
C GLU A 88 4.85 12.07 6.92
N SER A 89 5.92 12.85 6.75
CA SER A 89 6.60 13.57 7.81
C SER A 89 6.95 14.97 7.33
N ALA A 90 6.65 16.00 8.13
CA ALA A 90 6.87 17.40 7.78
C ALA A 90 6.27 17.84 6.42
N GLY A 91 5.22 17.16 5.96
CA GLY A 91 4.55 17.45 4.68
C GLY A 91 5.08 16.67 3.48
N ASP A 92 6.15 15.89 3.65
CA ASP A 92 6.76 15.10 2.57
C ASP A 92 6.49 13.59 2.71
N PRO A 93 6.24 12.87 1.60
CA PRO A 93 6.03 11.43 1.62
C PRO A 93 7.36 10.67 1.69
N HIS A 94 7.39 9.62 2.50
CA HIS A 94 8.53 8.73 2.67
C HIS A 94 8.11 7.26 2.67
N LEU A 95 8.89 6.40 2.02
CA LEU A 95 8.75 4.95 2.13
C LEU A 95 9.54 4.43 3.34
N LYS A 96 8.87 3.61 4.16
CA LYS A 96 9.51 2.73 5.14
C LYS A 96 10.09 1.50 4.42
N TRP A 97 11.41 1.32 4.53
CA TRP A 97 12.10 0.17 3.96
C TRP A 97 13.32 -0.22 4.80
N ARG A 98 13.38 -1.47 5.25
CA ARG A 98 14.48 -2.07 6.03
C ARG A 98 14.94 -1.21 7.20
N GLY A 99 13.96 -0.73 7.97
CA GLY A 99 14.23 0.12 9.14
C GLY A 99 14.60 1.58 8.82
N LYS A 100 14.61 1.98 7.56
CA LYS A 100 14.97 3.34 7.11
C LYS A 100 13.81 4.03 6.41
N ALA A 101 13.91 5.35 6.32
CA ALA A 101 13.01 6.19 5.54
C ALA A 101 13.69 6.62 4.23
N PHE A 102 12.93 6.57 3.14
CA PHE A 102 13.35 7.04 1.83
C PHE A 102 12.35 8.09 1.32
N ALA A 103 12.81 9.30 1.03
CA ALA A 103 12.00 10.32 0.38
C ALA A 103 11.46 9.79 -0.94
N TRP A 104 10.14 9.89 -1.13
CA TRP A 104 9.45 9.47 -2.34
C TRP A 104 9.36 10.65 -3.32
N SER A 105 9.63 10.40 -4.60
CA SER A 105 9.35 11.32 -5.70
C SER A 105 8.93 10.53 -6.94
N LEU A 106 8.46 11.23 -7.98
CA LEU A 106 8.15 10.60 -9.27
C LEU A 106 9.38 9.99 -9.96
N ASP A 107 10.60 10.40 -9.58
CA ASP A 107 11.85 9.88 -10.13
C ASP A 107 12.39 8.67 -9.33
N GLY A 108 11.75 8.34 -8.20
CA GLY A 108 12.19 7.24 -7.34
C GLY A 108 12.35 7.64 -5.87
N TYR A 109 13.26 6.93 -5.21
CA TYR A 109 13.53 7.07 -3.79
C TYR A 109 14.93 7.60 -3.51
N ALA A 110 15.04 8.46 -2.50
CA ALA A 110 16.31 8.93 -1.97
C ALA A 110 16.36 8.65 -0.46
N GLN A 111 17.42 8.00 0.02
CA GLN A 111 17.56 7.72 1.45
C GLN A 111 17.67 9.03 2.22
N LEU A 112 16.90 9.19 3.29
CA LEU A 112 17.10 10.32 4.19
C LEU A 112 18.43 10.19 4.95
N PRO A 113 19.15 11.31 5.16
CA PRO A 113 20.34 11.31 6.00
C PRO A 113 20.01 11.09 7.49
N THR A 114 18.78 11.46 7.89
CA THR A 114 18.30 11.36 9.26
C THR A 114 17.37 10.16 9.43
N VAL A 115 17.46 9.52 10.59
CA VAL A 115 16.51 8.46 10.97
C VAL A 115 15.18 9.10 11.33
N LEU A 116 14.10 8.64 10.70
CA LEU A 116 12.75 8.99 11.09
C LEU A 116 12.35 8.12 12.29
N ILE A 117 11.88 8.75 13.37
CA ILE A 117 11.52 8.08 14.63
C ILE A 117 10.23 8.68 15.19
N GLY A 118 9.47 7.88 15.94
CA GLY A 118 8.25 8.31 16.62
C GLY A 118 7.02 8.37 15.71
N GLN A 119 6.03 9.15 16.12
CA GLN A 119 4.76 9.21 15.40
C GLN A 119 4.87 9.86 14.03
N VAL A 120 4.27 9.19 13.05
CA VAL A 120 4.15 9.64 11.66
C VAL A 120 2.72 9.45 11.16
N THR A 121 2.33 10.28 10.18
CA THR A 121 1.08 10.11 9.46
C THR A 121 1.25 9.01 8.43
N VAL A 122 0.48 7.93 8.51
CA VAL A 122 0.53 6.82 7.55
C VAL A 122 -0.37 7.13 6.35
N LEU A 123 0.24 7.17 5.16
CA LEU A 123 -0.48 7.39 3.90
C LEU A 123 -1.02 6.08 3.30
N THR A 124 -0.42 4.95 3.65
CA THR A 124 -0.90 3.64 3.20
C THR A 124 -2.14 3.24 3.98
N PRO A 125 -3.26 2.88 3.32
CA PRO A 125 -4.49 2.50 4.02
C PRO A 125 -4.25 1.37 5.03
N GLU A 126 -4.86 1.49 6.21
CA GLU A 126 -4.71 0.53 7.31
C GLU A 126 -4.93 -0.94 6.90
N PRO A 127 -5.94 -1.30 6.06
CA PRO A 127 -6.10 -2.68 5.60
C PRO A 127 -4.91 -3.21 4.78
N LEU A 128 -4.21 -2.33 4.05
CA LEU A 128 -3.03 -2.70 3.27
C LEU A 128 -1.80 -2.77 4.17
N THR A 129 -1.66 -1.87 5.14
CA THR A 129 -0.60 -1.97 6.16
C THR A 129 -0.66 -3.31 6.89
N ALA A 130 -1.85 -3.81 7.21
CA ALA A 130 -2.02 -5.11 7.83
C ALA A 130 -1.60 -6.28 6.90
N VAL A 131 -1.82 -6.17 5.59
CA VAL A 131 -1.37 -7.16 4.60
C VAL A 131 0.15 -7.13 4.40
N LEU A 132 0.76 -5.93 4.42
CA LEU A 132 2.21 -5.76 4.44
C LEU A 132 2.82 -6.41 5.68
N GLN A 133 2.21 -6.19 6.85
CA GLN A 133 2.62 -6.80 8.12
C GLN A 133 2.56 -8.33 8.08
N ALA A 134 1.61 -8.90 7.35
CA ALA A 134 1.48 -10.34 7.15
C ALA A 134 2.51 -10.93 6.16
N GLY A 135 3.36 -10.11 5.55
CA GLY A 135 4.48 -10.55 4.72
C GLY A 135 4.30 -10.28 3.22
N TYR A 136 3.33 -9.46 2.81
CA TYR A 136 3.28 -8.99 1.42
C TYR A 136 4.44 -8.03 1.18
N ALA A 137 5.47 -8.45 0.46
CA ALA A 137 6.62 -7.60 0.13
C ALA A 137 6.39 -6.90 -1.21
N PRO A 138 6.03 -5.60 -1.27
CA PRO A 138 5.72 -4.92 -2.52
C PRO A 138 6.96 -4.77 -3.40
N GLU A 139 6.75 -4.81 -4.72
CA GLU A 139 7.79 -4.43 -5.67
C GLU A 139 7.99 -2.92 -5.66
N THR A 140 9.25 -2.50 -5.60
CA THR A 140 9.63 -1.10 -5.47
C THR A 140 10.50 -0.65 -6.63
N HIS A 141 10.55 0.67 -6.85
CA HIS A 141 11.36 1.26 -7.91
C HIS A 141 12.87 0.91 -7.75
N PRO A 142 13.63 0.67 -8.83
CA PRO A 142 15.04 0.25 -8.77
C PRO A 142 16.01 1.22 -8.08
N SER A 143 15.59 2.46 -7.79
CA SER A 143 16.41 3.40 -7.01
C SER A 143 16.47 3.06 -5.52
N LEU A 144 15.61 2.15 -5.03
CA LEU A 144 15.79 1.58 -3.70
C LEU A 144 16.97 0.59 -3.69
N PRO A 145 17.90 0.72 -2.73
CA PRO A 145 18.95 -0.26 -2.56
C PRO A 145 18.39 -1.63 -2.16
N VAL A 146 18.96 -2.66 -2.78
CA VAL A 146 18.64 -4.09 -2.56
C VAL A 146 19.20 -4.60 -1.25
#